data_AF-A0A925RX44-F1
#
_entry.id   AF-A0A925RX44-F1
#
_cell.length_a   1.000
_cell.length_b   1.000
_cell.length_c   1.000
_cell.angle_alpha   90.00
_cell.angle_beta   90.00
_cell.angle_gamma   90.00
#
_symmetry.space_group_name_H-M   'P 1'
#
loop_
_entity.id
_entity.type
_entity.pdbx_description
1 polymer ?
#
loop_
_entity_poly.entity_id
_entity_poly.type
_entity_poly.pdbx_seq_one_letter_code
_entity_poly.pdbx_strand_id
1 'polypeptide(L)'
;MRKLMTAGGLAAISLLAACGNGGGYDRDRPDEFLVSRAPPLVIPPDFNLTPPRPGEPQARGADTSTQMLEAMFGGPAARSATEAALLGEAVTRTTADTGNRSEVG
;
A
#
# COMPACT_ATOMS: atom_id res chain seq x y z
N MET A 1 55.40 46.50 -8.44
CA MET A 1 53.92 46.63 -8.46
C MET A 1 53.30 46.20 -9.80
N ARG A 2 53.77 46.66 -10.97
CA ARG A 2 53.24 46.24 -12.29
C ARG A 2 53.29 44.73 -12.57
N LYS A 3 54.37 44.04 -12.17
CA LYS A 3 54.54 42.57 -12.34
C LYS A 3 53.55 41.75 -11.48
N LEU A 4 53.13 42.28 -10.33
CA LEU A 4 52.13 41.66 -9.47
C LEU A 4 50.72 41.82 -10.04
N MET A 5 50.43 42.96 -10.69
CA MET A 5 49.15 43.19 -11.36
C MET A 5 48.97 42.33 -12.61
N THR A 6 50.04 42.13 -13.40
CA THR A 6 49.99 41.22 -14.56
C THR A 6 49.87 39.75 -14.16
N ALA A 7 50.56 39.33 -13.09
CA ALA A 7 50.45 37.98 -12.56
C ALA A 7 49.04 37.70 -11.98
N GLY A 8 48.45 38.67 -11.27
CA GLY A 8 47.09 38.57 -10.75
C GLY A 8 46.02 38.50 -11.85
N GLY A 9 46.16 39.29 -12.91
CA GLY A 9 45.24 39.25 -14.05
C GLY A 9 45.28 37.92 -14.81
N LEU A 10 46.47 37.36 -15.03
CA LEU A 10 46.62 36.07 -15.71
C LEU A 10 46.04 34.92 -14.89
N ALA A 11 46.26 34.95 -13.56
CA ALA A 11 45.67 33.98 -12.64
C ALA A 11 44.13 34.04 -12.66
N ALA A 12 43.54 35.24 -12.64
CA ALA A 12 42.09 35.42 -12.68
C ALA A 12 41.46 34.87 -13.98
N ILE A 13 42.11 35.09 -15.14
CA ILE A 13 41.63 34.56 -16.43
C ILE A 13 41.69 33.03 -16.46
N SER A 14 42.76 32.43 -15.92
CA SER A 14 42.89 30.96 -15.86
C SER A 14 41.84 30.30 -14.96
N LEU A 15 41.46 30.95 -13.85
CA LEU A 15 40.42 30.48 -12.95
C LEU A 15 39.02 30.58 -13.58
N LEU A 16 38.74 31.62 -14.37
CA LEU A 16 37.47 31.76 -15.08
C LEU A 16 37.29 30.78 -16.24
N ALA A 17 38.38 30.42 -16.93
CA ALA A 17 38.35 29.44 -18.03
C ALA A 17 37.86 28.05 -17.57
N ALA A 18 38.15 27.67 -16.31
CA ALA A 18 37.68 26.42 -15.73
C ALA A 18 36.15 26.37 -15.52
N CYS A 19 35.50 27.53 -15.32
CA CYS A 19 34.04 27.59 -15.15
C CYS A 19 33.26 27.48 -16.47
N GLY A 20 33.90 27.66 -17.63
CA GLY A 20 33.25 27.55 -18.94
C GLY A 20 33.35 26.16 -19.58
N ASN A 21 34.38 25.39 -19.23
CA ASN A 21 34.67 24.08 -19.83
C ASN A 21 33.97 22.90 -19.10
N GLY A 22 33.27 23.19 -18.00
CA GLY A 22 32.60 22.23 -17.12
C GLY A 22 31.16 21.90 -17.51
N GLY A 23 30.92 21.61 -18.79
CA GLY A 23 29.96 20.59 -19.22
C GLY A 23 28.51 20.76 -18.82
N GLY A 24 27.92 21.95 -18.92
CA GLY A 24 26.46 22.16 -18.84
C GLY A 24 25.76 22.16 -20.21
N TYR A 25 26.48 22.67 -21.22
CA TYR A 25 25.95 22.93 -22.57
C TYR A 25 26.33 21.86 -23.60
N ASP A 26 27.33 21.04 -23.29
CA ASP A 26 27.78 19.87 -24.07
C ASP A 26 27.54 18.60 -23.26
N ARG A 27 26.34 18.50 -22.68
CA ARG A 27 25.87 17.26 -22.07
C ARG A 27 25.18 16.47 -23.17
N ASP A 28 25.39 15.16 -23.21
CA ASP A 28 24.47 14.26 -23.88
C ASP A 28 23.09 14.48 -23.26
N ARG A 29 22.28 15.31 -23.92
CA ARG A 29 20.90 15.55 -23.50
C ARG A 29 20.18 14.22 -23.69
N PRO A 30 19.43 13.75 -22.68
CA PRO A 30 18.67 12.52 -22.82
C PRO A 30 17.72 12.69 -24.02
N ASP A 31 17.80 11.77 -24.97
CA ASP A 31 17.01 11.80 -26.19
C ASP A 31 15.52 11.54 -25.85
N GLU A 32 14.74 12.62 -25.78
CA GLU A 32 13.30 12.56 -25.54
C GLU A 32 12.49 11.84 -26.63
N PHE A 33 13.11 11.54 -27.78
CA PHE A 33 12.49 10.80 -28.89
C PHE A 33 12.99 9.35 -28.97
N LEU A 34 13.81 8.90 -28.02
CA LEU A 34 14.26 7.52 -27.96
C LEU A 34 13.09 6.60 -27.58
N VAL A 35 12.50 5.96 -28.60
CA VAL A 35 11.42 5.00 -28.40
C VAL A 35 12.00 3.72 -27.79
N SER A 36 11.80 3.54 -26.50
CA SER A 36 12.08 2.27 -25.81
C SER A 36 11.07 1.20 -26.23
N ARG A 37 11.51 -0.06 -26.32
CA ARG A 37 10.62 -1.18 -26.66
C ARG A 37 9.77 -1.53 -25.44
N ALA A 38 8.45 -1.47 -25.58
CA ALA A 38 7.55 -1.98 -24.55
C ALA A 38 7.77 -3.50 -24.36
N PRO A 39 7.70 -4.01 -23.11
CA PRO A 39 7.70 -5.44 -22.89
C PRO A 39 6.51 -6.08 -23.63
N PRO A 40 6.65 -7.33 -24.11
CA PRO A 40 5.56 -8.01 -24.78
C PRO A 40 4.34 -8.09 -23.84
N LEU A 41 3.16 -7.75 -24.35
CA LEU A 41 1.91 -7.91 -23.61
C LEU A 41 1.65 -9.41 -23.42
N VAL A 42 1.83 -9.89 -22.18
CA VAL A 42 1.37 -11.22 -21.78
C VAL A 42 -0.12 -11.10 -21.51
N ILE A 43 -0.93 -11.72 -22.37
CA ILE A 43 -2.36 -11.90 -22.11
C ILE A 43 -2.45 -12.88 -20.92
N PRO A 44 -3.01 -12.47 -19.77
CA PRO A 44 -3.22 -13.38 -18.66
C PRO A 44 -4.08 -14.57 -19.11
N PRO A 45 -3.93 -15.76 -18.52
CA PRO A 45 -4.77 -16.90 -18.89
C PRO A 45 -6.25 -16.51 -18.73
N ASP A 46 -7.04 -16.80 -19.76
CA ASP A 46 -8.49 -16.64 -19.69
C ASP A 46 -9.03 -17.61 -18.64
N PHE A 47 -9.38 -17.07 -17.47
CA PHE A 47 -10.03 -17.86 -16.44
C PHE A 47 -11.47 -18.13 -16.89
N ASN A 48 -11.73 -19.35 -17.35
CA ASN A 48 -13.09 -19.88 -17.50
C ASN A 48 -13.72 -20.13 -16.13
N LEU A 49 -13.88 -19.07 -15.34
CA LEU A 49 -14.59 -19.16 -14.08
C LEU A 49 -16.05 -19.46 -14.40
N THR A 50 -16.51 -20.62 -13.95
CA THR A 50 -17.94 -20.93 -13.97
C THR A 50 -18.61 -20.02 -12.95
N PRO A 51 -19.59 -19.18 -13.33
CA PRO A 51 -20.31 -18.38 -12.37
C PRO A 51 -20.93 -19.28 -11.29
N PRO A 52 -20.86 -18.91 -10.00
CA PRO A 52 -21.50 -19.69 -8.94
C PRO A 52 -23.00 -19.81 -9.23
N ARG A 53 -23.59 -20.96 -8.91
CA ARG A 53 -25.02 -21.16 -9.14
C ARG A 53 -25.83 -20.13 -8.33
N PRO A 54 -26.96 -19.63 -8.88
CA PRO A 54 -27.84 -18.76 -8.11
C PRO A 54 -28.24 -19.41 -6.78
N GLY A 55 -27.94 -18.75 -5.65
CA GLY A 55 -28.23 -19.24 -4.30
C GLY A 55 -27.08 -19.99 -3.62
N GLU A 56 -25.98 -20.27 -4.31
CA GLU A 56 -24.78 -20.80 -3.67
C GLU A 56 -24.05 -19.66 -2.94
N PRO A 57 -23.44 -19.91 -1.75
CA PRO A 57 -22.66 -18.89 -1.07
C PRO A 57 -21.62 -18.34 -2.04
N GLN A 58 -21.60 -17.01 -2.24
CA GLN A 58 -20.51 -16.40 -2.97
C GLN A 58 -19.21 -16.83 -2.29
N ALA A 59 -18.16 -17.08 -3.07
CA ALA A 59 -16.79 -17.13 -2.56
C ALA A 59 -16.37 -15.72 -2.11
N ARG A 60 -17.12 -15.14 -1.17
CA ARG A 60 -16.70 -13.98 -0.41
C ARG A 60 -15.60 -14.54 0.48
N GLY A 61 -14.36 -14.34 0.03
CA GLY A 61 -13.19 -14.58 0.87
C GLY A 61 -13.46 -13.95 2.24
N ALA A 62 -12.99 -14.61 3.30
CA ALA A 62 -13.12 -14.09 4.66
C ALA A 62 -12.76 -12.60 4.66
N ASP A 63 -13.47 -11.79 5.44
CA ASP A 63 -13.18 -10.36 5.49
C ASP A 63 -11.67 -10.15 5.70
N THR A 64 -11.06 -9.27 4.91
CA THR A 64 -9.60 -9.08 4.94
C THR A 64 -9.11 -8.70 6.34
N SER A 65 -9.96 -7.99 7.10
CA SER A 65 -9.71 -7.66 8.49
C SER A 65 -9.67 -8.91 9.38
N THR A 66 -10.58 -9.87 9.20
CA THR A 66 -10.63 -11.09 10.00
C THR A 66 -9.49 -12.04 9.64
N GLN A 67 -9.11 -12.13 8.37
CA GLN A 67 -7.92 -12.89 7.94
C GLN A 67 -6.63 -12.32 8.53
N MET A 68 -6.49 -10.99 8.56
CA MET A 68 -5.34 -10.33 9.18
C MET A 68 -5.28 -10.62 10.68
N LEU A 69 -6.42 -10.50 11.38
CA LEU A 69 -6.49 -10.79 12.81
C LEU A 69 -6.17 -12.27 13.11
N GLU A 70 -6.66 -13.20 12.28
CA GLU A 70 -6.31 -14.63 12.37
C GLU A 70 -4.80 -14.85 12.21
N ALA A 71 -4.19 -14.24 11.18
CA ALA A 71 -2.76 -14.36 10.93
C ALA A 71 -1.90 -13.73 12.03
N MET A 72 -2.34 -12.63 12.63
CA MET A 72 -1.63 -11.94 13.70
C MET A 72 -1.76 -12.62 15.06
N PHE A 73 -2.93 -13.18 15.37
CA PHE A 73 -3.27 -13.66 16.71
C PHE A 73 -3.50 -15.17 16.81
N GLY A 74 -3.46 -15.90 15.70
CA GLY A 74 -3.66 -17.36 15.66
C GLY A 74 -5.10 -17.78 15.90
N GLY A 75 -6.05 -16.86 15.69
CA GLY A 75 -7.47 -17.11 15.79
C GLY A 75 -8.09 -17.02 17.18
N PRO A 76 -9.37 -17.39 17.31
CA PRO A 76 -10.10 -17.22 18.56
C PRO A 76 -9.55 -18.15 19.65
N ALA A 77 -9.03 -17.56 20.72
CA ALA A 77 -8.65 -18.29 21.92
C ALA A 77 -9.88 -18.91 22.61
N ALA A 78 -9.72 -20.11 23.17
CA ALA A 78 -10.74 -20.77 23.96
C ALA A 78 -11.14 -19.89 25.16
N ARG A 79 -12.44 -19.59 25.29
CA ARG A 79 -12.97 -18.82 26.43
C ARG A 79 -13.01 -19.70 27.68
N SER A 80 -12.91 -19.06 28.84
CA SER A 80 -12.97 -19.78 30.12
C SER A 80 -14.37 -20.37 30.35
N ALA A 81 -14.45 -21.49 31.07
CA ALA A 81 -15.72 -22.16 31.36
C ALA A 81 -16.70 -21.26 32.14
N THR A 82 -16.18 -20.39 33.00
CA THR A 82 -16.99 -19.42 33.76
C THR A 82 -17.56 -18.33 32.87
N GLU A 83 -16.77 -17.79 31.94
CA GLU A 83 -17.23 -16.81 30.95
C GLU A 83 -18.32 -17.40 30.05
N ALA A 84 -18.11 -18.63 29.56
CA ALA A 84 -19.11 -19.32 28.75
C ALA A 84 -20.43 -19.56 29.52
N ALA A 85 -20.35 -19.93 30.80
CA ALA A 85 -21.52 -20.11 31.66
C ALA A 85 -22.29 -18.79 31.88
N LEU A 86 -21.58 -17.70 32.15
CA LEU A 86 -22.17 -16.37 32.33
C LEU A 86 -22.83 -15.86 31.04
N LEU A 87 -22.18 -16.05 29.89
CA LEU A 87 -22.75 -15.68 28.59
C LEU A 87 -23.98 -16.51 28.24
N GLY A 88 -23.96 -17.81 28.53
CA GLY A 88 -25.12 -18.69 28.34
C GLY A 88 -26.33 -18.24 29.17
N GLU A 89 -26.11 -17.89 30.44
CA GLU A 89 -27.13 -17.36 31.35
C GLU A 89 -27.60 -15.93 30.99
N ALA A 90 -26.73 -15.13 30.38
CA ALA A 90 -27.11 -13.81 29.87
C ALA A 90 -28.01 -13.94 28.63
N VAL A 91 -27.66 -14.82 27.68
CA VAL A 91 -28.45 -15.08 26.47
C VAL A 91 -29.86 -15.56 26.81
N THR A 92 -29.99 -16.52 27.73
CA THR A 92 -31.31 -17.00 28.19
C THR A 92 -32.14 -15.88 28.79
N ARG A 93 -31.54 -15.02 29.62
CA ARG A 93 -32.21 -13.84 30.22
C ARG A 93 -32.63 -12.81 29.17
N THR A 94 -31.79 -12.49 28.17
CA THR A 94 -32.15 -11.52 27.11
C THR A 94 -33.26 -12.05 26.20
N THR A 95 -33.26 -13.35 25.90
CA THR A 95 -34.35 -13.99 25.16
C THR A 95 -35.66 -14.06 25.95
N ALA A 96 -35.58 -14.22 27.28
CA ALA A 96 -36.75 -14.17 28.15
C ALA A 96 -37.35 -12.75 28.27
N ASP A 97 -36.51 -11.71 28.27
CA ASP A 97 -36.93 -10.30 28.38
C ASP A 97 -37.56 -9.75 27.09
N THR A 98 -37.17 -10.27 25.92
CA THR A 98 -37.75 -9.89 24.61
C THR A 98 -39.28 -10.16 24.54
N GLY A 99 -39.78 -11.06 25.39
CA GLY A 99 -41.22 -11.38 25.50
C GLY A 99 -42.02 -10.46 26.44
N ASN A 100 -41.39 -9.62 27.26
CA ASN A 100 -42.10 -8.78 28.24
C ASN A 100 -42.32 -7.37 27.69
N ARG A 101 -43.10 -7.25 26.60
CA ARG A 101 -43.64 -5.94 26.20
C ARG A 101 -44.75 -5.59 27.19
N SER A 102 -44.53 -4.56 28.01
CA SER A 102 -45.52 -4.04 28.95
C SER A 102 -46.87 -3.78 28.26
N GLU A 103 -47.84 -4.64 28.57
CA GLU A 103 -49.26 -4.47 28.28
C GLU A 103 -49.87 -3.52 29.32
N VAL A 104 -49.46 -2.26 29.31
CA VAL A 104 -50.22 -1.19 29.98
C VAL A 104 -50.90 -0.36 28.90
N GLY A 105 -52.14 -0.75 28.60
CA GLY A 105 -53.17 0.04 27.96
C GLY A 105 -54.33 0.24 28.91
#